data_AF-A0A440NQK2-F1
#
_entry.id   AF-A0A440NQK2-F1
#
_cell.length_a   1.000
_cell.length_b   1.000
_cell.length_c   1.000
_cell.angle_alpha   90.00
_cell.angle_beta   90.00
_cell.angle_gamma   90.00
#
_symmetry.space_group_name_H-M   'P 1'
#
loop_
_entity.id
_entity.type
_entity.pdbx_description
1 polymer ?
#
loop_
_entity_poly.entity_id
_entity_poly.type
_entity_poly.pdbx_seq_one_letter_code
_entity_poly.pdbx_strand_id
1 'polypeptide(L)'
;MVKDFKTEPAFINQSDLSFTDISSEKWREYKFAGGDTVRIVRPLRLHVSDSRGHRIFDAEGRSHYVPWGWIHLVWEAKDGEPNFVR
;
A
#
# COMPACT_ATOMS: atom_id res chain seq x y z
N MET A 1 -26.85 14.81 -7.16
CA MET A 1 -26.01 13.98 -6.27
C MET A 1 -24.59 14.54 -6.38
N VAL A 2 -24.14 15.31 -5.40
CA VAL A 2 -22.75 15.81 -5.38
C VAL A 2 -21.86 14.62 -5.03
N LYS A 3 -20.94 14.26 -5.93
CA LYS A 3 -19.85 13.35 -5.57
C LYS A 3 -18.94 14.15 -4.65
N ASP A 4 -18.89 13.81 -3.37
CA ASP A 4 -17.85 14.30 -2.49
C ASP A 4 -16.52 13.78 -3.01
N PHE A 5 -15.80 14.61 -3.75
CA PHE A 5 -14.42 14.36 -4.10
C PHE A 5 -13.60 14.54 -2.83
N LYS A 6 -13.47 13.48 -2.02
CA LYS A 6 -12.41 13.43 -1.01
C LYS A 6 -11.09 13.49 -1.75
N THR A 7 -10.43 14.65 -1.70
CA THR A 7 -9.06 14.80 -2.15
C THR A 7 -8.18 13.81 -1.41
N GLU A 8 -7.26 13.14 -2.10
CA GLU A 8 -6.29 12.26 -1.45
C GLU A 8 -5.47 13.04 -0.41
N PRO A 9 -5.12 12.40 0.71
CA PRO A 9 -4.34 13.04 1.76
C PRO A 9 -2.94 13.38 1.24
N ALA A 10 -2.39 14.51 1.72
CA ALA A 10 -1.04 14.90 1.37
C ALA A 10 -0.02 13.87 1.91
N PHE A 11 0.87 13.38 1.04
CA PHE A 11 1.99 12.55 1.42
C PHE A 11 3.22 13.43 1.73
N ILE A 12 3.54 13.58 3.02
CA ILE A 12 4.71 14.35 3.48
C ILE A 12 5.81 13.37 3.87
N ASN A 13 6.86 13.27 3.06
CA ASN A 13 8.03 12.45 3.34
C ASN A 13 9.19 13.34 3.84
N GLN A 14 9.50 13.25 5.13
CA GLN A 14 10.66 13.90 5.75
C GLN A 14 11.80 12.92 6.09
N SER A 15 11.74 11.72 5.51
CA SER A 15 12.82 10.72 5.61
C SER A 15 13.67 10.71 4.34
N ASP A 16 14.76 9.95 4.38
CA ASP A 16 15.61 9.62 3.23
C ASP A 16 15.07 8.45 2.39
N LEU A 17 13.92 7.89 2.76
CA LEU A 17 13.35 6.72 2.09
C LEU A 17 12.70 7.09 0.77
N SER A 18 12.97 6.31 -0.27
CA SER A 18 12.28 6.38 -1.56
C SER A 18 11.00 5.56 -1.52
N PHE A 19 9.90 6.14 -2.03
CA PHE A 19 8.61 5.49 -2.15
C PHE A 19 8.19 5.35 -3.61
N THR A 20 7.81 4.14 -4.01
CA THR A 20 7.20 3.83 -5.30
C THR A 20 5.71 4.16 -5.26
N ASP A 21 5.18 4.75 -6.33
CA ASP A 21 3.75 4.90 -6.53
C ASP A 21 3.10 3.54 -6.82
N ILE A 22 2.17 3.14 -5.97
CA ILE A 22 1.40 1.89 -6.11
C ILE A 22 -0.10 2.17 -6.22
N SER A 23 -0.48 3.41 -6.57
CA SER A 23 -1.88 3.84 -6.66
C SER A 23 -2.71 3.12 -7.71
N SER A 24 -2.11 2.31 -8.59
CA SER A 24 -2.83 1.37 -9.47
C SER A 24 -3.56 0.27 -8.68
N GLU A 25 -3.14 -0.03 -7.46
CA GLU A 25 -3.73 -1.06 -6.61
C GLU A 25 -5.09 -0.62 -6.03
N LYS A 26 -6.10 -1.47 -6.17
CA LYS A 26 -7.36 -1.37 -5.45
C LYS A 26 -7.19 -1.76 -3.99
N TRP A 27 -6.40 -2.80 -3.74
CA TRP A 27 -6.06 -3.29 -2.41
C TRP A 27 -4.81 -4.17 -2.46
N ARG A 28 -4.15 -4.30 -1.30
CA ARG A 28 -3.01 -5.18 -1.04
C ARG A 28 -3.23 -5.96 0.23
N GLU A 29 -2.87 -7.23 0.23
CA GLU A 29 -3.09 -8.16 1.33
C GLU A 29 -1.87 -9.00 1.63
N TYR A 30 -1.54 -9.11 2.91
CA TYR A 30 -0.44 -9.92 3.44
C TYR A 30 -1.03 -11.03 4.30
N LYS A 31 -0.59 -12.26 4.07
CA LYS A 31 -0.98 -13.43 4.87
C LYS A 31 0.21 -13.97 5.63
N PHE A 32 0.04 -14.22 6.92
CA PHE A 32 1.06 -14.74 7.81
C PHE A 32 0.82 -16.23 8.11
N ALA A 33 1.88 -16.94 8.49
CA ALA A 33 1.80 -18.38 8.76
C ALA A 33 0.80 -18.74 9.87
N GLY A 34 0.55 -17.83 10.82
CA GLY A 34 -0.45 -18.00 11.87
C GLY A 34 -1.91 -17.84 11.42
N GLY A 35 -2.15 -17.50 10.15
CA GLY A 35 -3.49 -17.25 9.61
C GLY A 35 -3.92 -15.77 9.62
N ASP A 36 -3.18 -14.92 10.34
CA ASP A 36 -3.42 -13.48 10.35
C ASP A 36 -3.30 -12.88 8.96
N THR A 37 -4.17 -11.90 8.68
CA THR A 37 -4.23 -11.20 7.41
C THR A 37 -4.25 -9.70 7.64
N VAL A 38 -3.41 -8.98 6.91
CA VAL A 38 -3.39 -7.51 6.89
C VAL A 38 -3.78 -7.04 5.49
N ARG A 39 -4.92 -6.36 5.38
CA ARG A 39 -5.42 -5.80 4.13
C ARG A 39 -5.41 -4.28 4.16
N ILE A 40 -4.78 -3.69 3.17
CA ILE A 40 -4.68 -2.25 2.96
C ILE A 40 -5.46 -1.91 1.70
N VAL A 41 -6.46 -1.04 1.83
CA VAL A 41 -7.35 -0.62 0.75
C VAL A 41 -6.85 0.70 0.17
N ARG A 42 -6.89 0.83 -1.16
CA ARG A 42 -6.40 2.01 -1.89
C ARG A 42 -5.01 2.48 -1.43
N PRO A 43 -3.99 1.60 -1.46
CA PRO A 43 -2.64 2.02 -1.13
C PRO A 43 -2.12 2.97 -2.23
N LEU A 44 -1.32 3.96 -1.85
CA LEU A 44 -0.84 5.02 -2.73
C LEU A 44 0.68 4.98 -2.91
N ARG A 45 1.42 4.69 -1.84
CA ARG A 45 2.89 4.71 -1.83
C ARG A 45 3.42 3.51 -1.09
N LEU A 46 4.49 2.91 -1.60
CA LEU A 46 5.18 1.77 -0.99
C LEU A 46 6.67 2.08 -0.87
N HIS A 47 7.23 1.82 0.31
CA HIS A 47 8.67 1.67 0.50
C HIS A 47 8.95 0.27 1.04
N VAL A 48 9.92 -0.42 0.46
CA VAL A 48 10.42 -1.72 0.94
C VAL A 48 11.78 -1.50 1.57
N SER A 49 11.88 -1.79 2.86
CA SER A 49 13.13 -1.68 3.61
C SER A 49 14.12 -2.82 3.29
N ASP A 50 15.40 -2.62 3.60
CA ASP A 50 16.44 -3.66 3.48
C ASP A 50 16.11 -4.91 4.30
N SER A 51 15.44 -4.74 5.44
CA SER A 51 14.93 -5.85 6.27
C SER A 51 13.62 -6.47 5.74
N ARG A 52 13.23 -6.16 4.50
CA ARG A 52 12.05 -6.67 3.78
C ARG A 52 10.69 -6.28 4.37
N GLY A 53 10.67 -5.38 5.33
CA GLY A 53 9.43 -4.76 5.83
C GLY A 53 8.87 -3.77 4.82
N HIS A 54 7.54 -3.69 4.72
CA HIS A 54 6.83 -2.79 3.80
C HIS A 54 6.23 -1.61 4.58
N ARG A 55 6.48 -0.38 4.11
CA ARG A 55 5.81 0.85 4.56
C ARG A 55 4.83 1.30 3.48
N ILE A 56 3.55 1.42 3.82
CA ILE A 56 2.49 1.76 2.88
C ILE A 56 1.74 2.98 3.35
N PHE A 57 1.58 3.99 2.49
CA PHE A 57 0.66 5.10 2.73
C PHE A 57 -0.63 4.87 1.94
N ASP A 58 -1.80 5.02 2.56
CA ASP A 58 -3.10 4.79 1.93
C ASP A 58 -3.91 6.07 1.68
N ALA A 59 -5.00 5.93 0.92
CA ALA A 59 -5.90 7.02 0.59
C ALA A 59 -6.78 7.51 1.76
N GLU A 60 -6.68 6.89 2.95
CA GLU A 60 -7.25 7.40 4.19
C GLU A 60 -6.24 8.23 5.01
N GLY A 61 -4.99 8.29 4.58
CA GLY A 61 -3.92 9.08 5.19
C GLY A 61 -3.17 8.31 6.28
N ARG A 62 -3.29 6.97 6.28
CA ARG A 62 -2.64 6.10 7.25
C ARG A 62 -1.32 5.60 6.70
N SER A 63 -0.32 5.58 7.59
CA SER A 63 0.96 4.93 7.34
C SER A 63 0.97 3.55 8.02
N HIS A 64 1.05 2.50 7.21
CA HIS A 64 1.12 1.11 7.66
C HIS A 64 2.57 0.64 7.64
N TYR A 65 2.98 -0.10 8.66
CA TYR A 65 4.20 -0.90 8.61
C TYR A 65 3.84 -2.37 8.72
N VAL A 66 4.16 -3.13 7.67
CA VAL A 66 3.99 -4.57 7.64
C VAL A 66 5.38 -5.20 7.74
N PRO A 67 5.71 -5.88 8.86
CA PRO A 67 7.02 -6.50 9.03
C PRO A 67 7.21 -7.68 8.08
N TRP A 68 8.45 -8.15 7.96
CA TRP A 68 8.74 -9.40 7.28
C TRP A 68 8.05 -10.59 7.99
N GLY A 69 7.89 -11.72 7.28
CA GLY A 69 7.31 -12.96 7.83
C GLY A 69 5.94 -13.34 7.26
N TRP A 70 5.37 -12.54 6.36
CA TRP A 70 4.25 -12.96 5.53
C TRP A 70 4.70 -14.08 4.58
N ILE A 71 3.81 -15.05 4.36
CA ILE A 71 4.03 -16.21 3.49
C ILE A 71 3.40 -16.00 2.10
N HIS A 72 2.50 -15.04 1.99
CA HIS A 72 1.86 -14.69 0.73
C HIS A 72 1.53 -13.19 0.73
N LEU A 73 1.92 -12.54 -0.36
CA LEU A 73 1.54 -11.17 -0.68
C LEU A 73 0.72 -11.23 -1.96
N VAL A 74 -0.47 -10.63 -1.93
CA VAL A 74 -1.37 -10.55 -3.09
C VAL A 74 -1.99 -9.16 -3.14
N TRP A 75 -2.22 -8.66 -4.35
CA TRP A 75 -2.90 -7.39 -4.58
C TRP A 75 -3.78 -7.51 -5.83
N GLU A 76 -4.72 -6.59 -5.96
CA GLU A 76 -5.56 -6.43 -7.15
C GLU A 76 -5.37 -5.01 -7.66
N ALA A 77 -5.01 -4.87 -8.94
CA ALA A 77 -5.02 -3.57 -9.60
C ALA A 77 -6.46 -3.15 -9.93
N LYS A 78 -6.68 -1.84 -10.07
CA LYS A 78 -7.92 -1.30 -10.62
C LYS A 78 -8.03 -1.72 -12.09
N ASP A 79 -9.25 -1.83 -12.60
CA ASP A 79 -9.50 -2.23 -13.99
C ASP A 79 -8.77 -1.30 -14.97
N GLY A 80 -7.96 -1.89 -15.85
CA GLY A 80 -7.19 -1.15 -16.86
C GLY A 80 -5.89 -0.51 -16.35
N GLU A 81 -5.60 -0.57 -15.05
CA GLU A 81 -4.35 -0.06 -14.48
C GLU A 81 -3.23 -1.13 -14.45
N PRO A 82 -1.95 -0.74 -14.32
CA PRO A 82 -0.84 -1.67 -14.24
C PRO A 82 -0.92 -2.63 -13.04
N ASN A 83 -0.79 -3.93 -13.32
CA ASN A 83 -0.71 -4.97 -12.30
C ASN A 83 0.62 -4.98 -11.53
N PHE A 84 1.70 -4.49 -12.13
CA PHE A 84 3.03 -4.45 -11.53
C PHE A 84 3.66 -3.08 -11.81
N VAL A 85 4.24 -2.47 -10.77
CA VAL A 85 4.92 -1.18 -10.84
C VAL A 85 6.37 -1.33 -10.39
N ARG A 86 7.25 -0.43 -10.83
CA ARG A 86 8.72 -0.54 -10.71
C ARG A 86 9.27 0.25 -9.53
#